data_AF-A0A7S2YF58-F1
#
_entry.id   AF-A0A7S2YF58-F1
#
_cell.length_a   1.000
_cell.length_b   1.000
_cell.length_c   1.000
_cell.angle_alpha   90.00
_cell.angle_beta   90.00
_cell.angle_gamma   90.00
#
_symmetry.space_group_name_H-M   'P 1'
#
loop_
_entity.id
_entity.type
_entity.pdbx_description
1 polymer ?
#
loop_
_entity_poly.entity_id
_entity_poly.type
_entity_poly.pdbx_seq_one_letter_code
_entity_poly.pdbx_strand_id
1 'polypeptide(L)'
;ENVASIEELERTATGLKTVIRNVVKGKDLGTTAQRGIVKNGRVIYWEAAPGEEAKFQMMVDHVLDANVADRVKSHDDDILIQFRSFIGCFDGTPGASERARPIVENLFDSKLCIYTGADEEPKDICWFRDVFCPSFDENENVASIEELERTATGLKTVIRNVVKGKDLGTTAQRGIVKNGRVIYWEAAPGEEAKFQMMVDHVLDANVADRVKSHDDDILIQ
;
A
#
# COMPACT_ATOMS: atom_id res chain seq x y z
N GLU A 1 15.48 -18.87 0.82
CA GLU A 1 15.62 -18.38 2.20
C GLU A 1 17.03 -17.83 2.39
N ASN A 2 17.18 -16.80 3.23
CA ASN A 2 18.48 -16.28 3.64
C ASN A 2 18.89 -17.04 4.91
N VAL A 3 20.04 -17.70 4.88
CA VAL A 3 20.55 -18.53 5.98
C VAL A 3 21.91 -18.01 6.38
N ALA A 4 22.07 -17.73 7.67
CA ALA A 4 23.36 -17.42 8.28
C ALA A 4 23.67 -18.51 9.32
N SER A 5 24.79 -19.20 9.17
CA SER A 5 25.28 -20.17 10.14
C SER A 5 26.57 -19.68 10.78
N ILE A 6 26.65 -19.77 12.10
CA ILE A 6 27.88 -19.51 12.85
C ILE A 6 28.77 -20.74 12.70
N GLU A 7 29.92 -20.55 12.04
CA GLU A 7 30.95 -21.59 11.89
C GLU A 7 31.95 -21.52 13.06
N GLU A 8 32.26 -20.30 13.51
CA GLU A 8 33.14 -20.07 14.65
C GLU A 8 32.57 -18.96 15.55
N LEU A 9 32.70 -19.15 16.87
CA LEU A 9 32.36 -18.15 17.87
C LEU A 9 33.39 -18.17 19.00
N GLU A 10 34.05 -17.04 19.20
CA GLU A 10 35.05 -16.85 20.22
C GLU A 10 34.73 -15.60 21.04
N ARG A 11 34.83 -15.71 22.37
CA ARG A 11 34.76 -14.56 23.26
C ARG A 11 36.15 -13.94 23.39
N THR A 12 36.24 -12.64 23.16
CA THR A 12 37.48 -11.86 23.27
C THR A 12 37.42 -10.92 24.48
N ALA A 13 38.54 -10.28 24.78
CA ALA A 13 38.61 -9.27 25.86
C ALA A 13 37.66 -8.07 25.64
N THR A 14 37.35 -7.75 24.38
CA THR A 14 36.57 -6.56 23.99
C THR A 14 35.20 -6.88 23.40
N GLY A 15 34.86 -8.16 23.20
CA GLY A 15 33.59 -8.55 22.61
C GLY A 15 33.55 -10.00 22.12
N LEU A 16 32.94 -10.22 20.96
CA LEU A 16 32.87 -11.51 20.28
C LEU A 16 33.58 -11.43 18.94
N LYS A 17 34.24 -12.52 18.55
CA LYS A 17 34.71 -12.77 17.19
C LYS A 17 33.91 -13.93 16.65
N THR A 18 33.41 -13.80 15.42
CA THR A 18 32.65 -14.87 14.78
C THR A 18 33.04 -15.01 13.32
N VAL A 19 32.92 -16.23 12.81
CA VAL A 19 32.94 -16.51 11.38
C VAL A 19 31.55 -17.02 11.02
N ILE A 20 30.90 -16.31 10.09
CA ILE A 20 29.53 -16.61 9.67
C ILE A 20 29.56 -17.01 8.21
N ARG A 21 28.98 -18.17 7.88
CA ARG A 21 28.70 -18.55 6.49
C ARG A 21 27.36 -17.97 6.08
N ASN A 22 27.35 -17.29 4.93
CA ASN A 22 26.21 -16.53 4.46
C ASN A 22 25.68 -17.15 3.17
N VAL A 23 24.44 -17.64 3.22
CA VAL A 23 23.71 -18.09 2.04
C VAL A 23 22.53 -17.16 1.83
N VAL A 24 22.55 -16.39 0.74
CA VAL A 24 21.50 -15.42 0.42
C VAL A 24 20.74 -15.92 -0.80
N LYS A 25 19.43 -16.17 -0.66
CA LYS A 25 18.59 -16.75 -1.71
C LYS A 25 19.18 -18.02 -2.36
N GLY A 26 19.78 -18.90 -1.55
CA GLY A 26 20.42 -20.13 -2.04
C GLY A 26 21.77 -19.92 -2.73
N LYS A 27 22.25 -18.68 -2.87
CA LYS A 27 23.62 -18.39 -3.31
C LYS A 27 24.54 -18.34 -2.09
N ASP A 28 25.51 -19.24 -2.06
CA ASP A 28 26.58 -19.21 -1.07
C ASP A 28 27.51 -18.03 -1.35
N LEU A 29 27.60 -17.10 -0.40
CA LEU A 29 28.49 -15.93 -0.45
C LEU A 29 29.80 -16.18 0.31
N GLY A 30 30.01 -17.41 0.80
CA GLY A 30 31.16 -17.78 1.61
C GLY A 30 31.03 -17.30 3.05
N THR A 31 32.18 -17.27 3.74
CA THR A 31 32.28 -16.85 5.13
C THR A 31 32.72 -15.40 5.25
N THR A 32 32.19 -14.71 6.28
CA THR A 32 32.65 -13.40 6.71
C THR A 32 33.05 -13.45 8.17
N ALA A 33 34.24 -12.93 8.49
CA ALA A 33 34.64 -12.77 9.88
C ALA A 33 34.11 -11.42 10.40
N GLN A 34 33.46 -11.45 11.56
CA GLN A 34 32.77 -10.30 12.15
C GLN A 34 33.16 -10.15 13.61
N ARG A 35 33.06 -8.92 14.12
CA ARG A 35 33.26 -8.57 15.51
C ARG A 35 31.97 -8.04 16.11
N GLY A 36 31.54 -8.65 17.20
CA GLY A 36 30.39 -8.22 17.98
C GLY A 36 30.87 -7.39 19.16
N ILE A 37 30.48 -6.12 19.22
CA ILE A 37 30.85 -5.25 20.33
C ILE A 37 29.86 -5.45 21.47
N VAL A 38 30.36 -5.80 22.65
CA VAL A 38 29.55 -6.15 23.81
C VAL A 38 29.59 -5.05 24.85
N LYS A 39 28.42 -4.56 25.26
CA LYS A 39 28.26 -3.60 26.36
C LYS A 39 27.21 -4.12 27.33
N ASN A 40 27.54 -4.13 28.62
CA ASN A 40 26.65 -4.63 29.69
C ASN A 40 26.12 -6.06 29.42
N GLY A 41 26.97 -6.95 28.89
CA GLY A 41 26.61 -8.33 28.58
C GLY A 41 25.73 -8.54 27.34
N ARG A 42 25.48 -7.49 26.55
CA ARG A 42 24.71 -7.57 25.29
C ARG A 42 25.55 -7.12 24.10
N VAL A 43 25.41 -7.81 22.97
CA VAL A 43 25.95 -7.33 21.70
C VAL A 43 25.15 -6.10 21.26
N ILE A 44 25.82 -4.99 21.03
CA ILE A 44 25.18 -3.72 20.63
C ILE A 44 25.32 -3.42 19.14
N TYR A 45 26.36 -3.95 18.48
CA TYR A 45 26.50 -3.93 17.02
C TYR A 45 27.50 -4.99 16.55
N TRP A 46 27.39 -5.33 15.27
CA TRP A 46 28.35 -6.16 14.54
C TRP A 46 29.07 -5.31 13.49
N GLU A 47 30.36 -5.56 13.32
CA GLU A 47 31.19 -4.94 12.27
C GLU A 47 32.09 -5.99 11.64
N ALA A 48 32.70 -5.64 10.50
CA ALA A 48 33.70 -6.49 9.87
C ALA A 48 34.93 -6.68 10.78
N ALA A 49 35.50 -7.89 10.77
CA ALA A 49 36.86 -8.08 11.25
C ALA A 49 37.86 -7.33 10.35
N PRO A 50 39.06 -6.96 10.85
CA PRO A 50 40.04 -6.24 10.05
C PRO A 50 40.41 -7.03 8.79
N GLY A 51 40.32 -6.40 7.62
CA GLY A 51 40.62 -7.01 6.32
C GLY A 51 39.44 -7.73 5.67
N GLU A 52 38.28 -7.77 6.30
CA GLU A 52 37.06 -8.41 5.78
C GLU A 52 35.98 -7.38 5.36
N GLU A 53 36.30 -6.08 5.37
CA GLU A 53 35.37 -4.99 5.14
C GLU A 53 34.68 -5.10 3.78
N ALA A 54 35.43 -5.41 2.73
CA ALA A 54 34.89 -5.54 1.37
C ALA A 54 33.91 -6.72 1.25
N LYS A 55 34.25 -7.88 1.84
CA LYS A 55 33.39 -9.07 1.83
C LYS A 55 32.14 -8.87 2.67
N PHE A 56 32.29 -8.23 3.83
CA PHE A 56 31.16 -7.89 4.69
C PHE A 56 30.20 -6.92 3.99
N GLN A 57 30.73 -5.87 3.35
CA GLN A 57 29.91 -4.94 2.57
C GLN A 57 29.20 -5.64 1.40
N MET A 58 29.91 -6.48 0.64
CA MET A 58 29.29 -7.28 -0.44
C MET A 58 28.16 -8.19 0.06
N MET A 59 28.33 -8.82 1.23
CA MET A 59 27.27 -9.61 1.86
C MET A 59 26.08 -8.73 2.25
N VAL A 60 26.32 -7.58 2.88
CA VAL A 60 25.25 -6.62 3.23
C VAL A 60 24.49 -6.17 1.98
N ASP A 61 25.21 -5.78 0.93
CA ASP A 61 24.63 -5.35 -0.34
C ASP A 61 23.78 -6.46 -0.96
N HIS A 62 24.29 -7.71 -0.99
CA HIS A 62 23.53 -8.85 -1.49
C HIS A 62 22.27 -9.15 -0.67
N VAL A 63 22.32 -9.02 0.66
CA VAL A 63 21.13 -9.16 1.53
C VAL A 63 20.13 -8.05 1.26
N LEU A 64 20.59 -6.80 1.11
CA LEU A 64 19.74 -5.66 0.80
C LEU A 64 19.09 -5.83 -0.59
N ASP A 65 19.85 -6.18 -1.61
CA ASP A 65 19.36 -6.44 -2.97
C ASP A 65 18.38 -7.62 -2.99
N ALA A 66 18.68 -8.69 -2.26
CA ALA A 66 17.78 -9.82 -2.09
C ALA A 66 16.45 -9.39 -1.45
N ASN A 67 16.49 -8.60 -0.39
CA ASN A 67 15.30 -8.10 0.29
C ASN A 67 14.52 -7.10 -0.58
N VAL A 68 15.20 -6.27 -1.38
CA VAL A 68 14.56 -5.37 -2.36
C VAL A 68 13.89 -6.18 -3.45
N ALA A 69 14.57 -7.18 -4.02
CA ALA A 69 14.00 -8.03 -5.07
C ALA A 69 12.83 -8.90 -4.57
N ASP A 70 12.86 -9.35 -3.31
CA ASP A 70 11.72 -10.05 -2.70
C ASP A 70 10.57 -9.11 -2.39
N ARG A 71 10.84 -7.87 -1.97
CA ARG A 71 9.81 -6.83 -1.89
C ARG A 71 9.20 -6.57 -3.26
N VAL A 72 9.99 -6.38 -4.31
CA VAL A 72 9.48 -6.10 -5.67
C VAL A 72 8.66 -7.29 -6.22
N LYS A 73 9.11 -8.53 -6.03
CA LYS A 73 8.34 -9.72 -6.46
C LYS A 73 7.09 -9.99 -5.61
N SER A 74 7.11 -9.69 -4.31
CA SER A 74 5.87 -9.77 -3.51
C SER A 74 4.91 -8.66 -3.93
N HIS A 75 5.39 -7.44 -4.20
CA HIS A 75 4.58 -6.24 -4.44
C HIS A 75 3.72 -6.27 -5.72
N ASP A 76 4.11 -7.01 -6.76
CA ASP A 76 3.35 -7.05 -8.02
C ASP A 76 2.09 -7.94 -7.95
N ASP A 77 2.10 -9.03 -7.18
CA ASP A 77 0.86 -9.76 -6.82
C ASP A 77 0.12 -9.05 -5.67
N ASP A 78 0.85 -8.34 -4.81
CA ASP A 78 0.31 -7.57 -3.69
C ASP A 78 -0.58 -6.41 -4.16
N ILE A 79 -0.25 -5.70 -5.24
CA ILE A 79 -1.04 -4.53 -5.68
C ILE A 79 -2.46 -4.93 -6.14
N LEU A 80 -2.62 -6.06 -6.84
CA LEU A 80 -3.93 -6.55 -7.29
C LEU A 80 -4.74 -7.05 -6.09
N ILE A 81 -4.10 -7.76 -5.16
CA ILE A 81 -4.72 -8.24 -3.92
C ILE A 81 -5.15 -7.06 -3.06
N GLN A 82 -4.28 -6.09 -2.83
CA GLN A 82 -4.58 -4.87 -2.07
C GLN A 82 -5.68 -4.06 -2.72
N PHE A 83 -5.69 -3.90 -4.04
CA PHE A 83 -6.76 -3.17 -4.73
C PHE A 83 -8.10 -3.91 -4.59
N ARG A 84 -8.12 -5.25 -4.68
CA ARG A 84 -9.32 -6.06 -4.40
C ARG A 84 -9.78 -5.91 -2.95
N SER A 85 -8.86 -6.00 -2.00
CA SER A 85 -9.17 -5.81 -0.58
C SER A 85 -9.69 -4.41 -0.30
N PHE A 86 -9.15 -3.39 -0.95
CA PHE A 86 -9.60 -2.00 -0.85
C PHE A 86 -11.06 -1.87 -1.33
N ILE A 87 -11.36 -2.29 -2.56
CA ILE A 87 -12.75 -2.22 -3.06
C ILE A 87 -13.68 -3.10 -2.24
N GLY A 88 -13.23 -4.28 -1.83
CA GLY A 88 -13.99 -5.20 -0.99
C GLY A 88 -14.31 -4.68 0.41
N CYS A 89 -13.71 -3.58 0.85
CA CYS A 89 -14.11 -2.92 2.10
C CYS A 89 -15.48 -2.26 1.96
N PHE A 90 -15.84 -1.75 0.78
CA PHE A 90 -17.09 -1.05 0.49
C PHE A 90 -18.19 -2.04 0.09
N ASP A 91 -18.58 -2.89 1.03
CA ASP A 91 -19.60 -3.92 0.88
C ASP A 91 -20.98 -3.52 1.43
N GLY A 92 -21.15 -2.23 1.77
CA GLY A 92 -22.35 -1.67 2.38
C GLY A 92 -22.41 -1.82 3.90
N THR A 93 -21.40 -2.42 4.55
CA THR A 93 -21.38 -2.54 6.01
C THR A 93 -20.73 -1.34 6.71
N PRO A 94 -21.18 -0.96 7.93
CA PRO A 94 -20.59 0.14 8.68
C PRO A 94 -19.07 0.00 8.90
N GLY A 95 -18.37 1.14 8.91
CA GLY A 95 -16.91 1.20 9.12
C GLY A 95 -16.08 0.72 7.93
N ALA A 96 -16.62 0.74 6.71
CA ALA A 96 -15.88 0.38 5.50
C ALA A 96 -14.67 1.30 5.29
N SER A 97 -14.79 2.61 5.54
CA SER A 97 -13.69 3.57 5.40
C SER A 97 -12.58 3.34 6.43
N GLU A 98 -12.92 2.93 7.65
CA GLU A 98 -11.94 2.58 8.68
C GLU A 98 -11.16 1.32 8.30
N ARG A 99 -11.83 0.30 7.75
CA ARG A 99 -11.19 -0.91 7.22
C ARG A 99 -10.33 -0.61 5.99
N ALA A 100 -10.77 0.31 5.13
CA ALA A 100 -10.05 0.69 3.93
C ALA A 100 -8.79 1.51 4.24
N ARG A 101 -8.78 2.32 5.30
CA ARG A 101 -7.68 3.25 5.65
C ARG A 101 -6.27 2.61 5.65
N PRO A 102 -5.99 1.51 6.37
CA PRO A 102 -4.65 0.91 6.36
C PRO A 102 -4.25 0.39 4.96
N ILE A 103 -5.23 -0.03 4.15
CA ILE A 103 -4.98 -0.46 2.77
C ILE A 103 -4.64 0.76 1.92
N VAL A 104 -5.37 1.87 2.07
CA VAL A 104 -5.10 3.12 1.34
C VAL A 104 -3.67 3.63 1.59
N GLU A 105 -3.23 3.63 2.84
CA GLU A 105 -1.88 4.08 3.24
C GLU A 105 -0.75 3.21 2.66
N ASN A 106 -1.05 1.95 2.36
CA ASN A 106 -0.10 1.03 1.76
C ASN A 106 -0.15 1.05 0.23
N LEU A 107 -1.35 1.02 -0.35
CA LEU A 107 -1.63 0.88 -1.77
C LEU A 107 -1.32 2.16 -2.56
N PHE A 108 -1.66 3.32 -2.00
CA PHE A 108 -1.51 4.60 -2.68
C PHE A 108 -0.27 5.37 -2.21
N ASP A 109 0.36 6.09 -3.12
CA ASP A 109 1.47 6.98 -2.82
C ASP A 109 0.97 8.25 -2.12
N SER A 110 1.81 8.87 -1.28
CA SER A 110 1.47 10.13 -0.62
C SER A 110 1.31 11.30 -1.58
N LYS A 111 1.79 11.16 -2.83
CA LYS A 111 1.62 12.10 -3.93
C LYS A 111 0.58 11.62 -4.95
N LEU A 112 -0.34 10.73 -4.55
CA LEU A 112 -1.44 10.30 -5.41
C LEU A 112 -2.16 11.50 -6.03
N CYS A 113 -2.45 11.39 -7.32
CA CYS A 113 -3.21 12.36 -8.08
C CYS A 113 -4.40 11.68 -8.75
N ILE A 114 -5.61 12.15 -8.48
CA ILE A 114 -6.86 11.55 -8.95
C ILE A 114 -7.58 12.53 -9.87
N TYR A 115 -7.95 12.07 -11.07
CA TYR A 115 -8.77 12.84 -12.01
C TYR A 115 -10.18 12.25 -12.05
N THR A 116 -11.13 13.02 -11.53
CA THR A 116 -12.56 12.65 -11.44
C THR A 116 -13.34 13.04 -12.70
N GLY A 117 -12.87 14.05 -13.44
CA GLY A 117 -13.48 14.54 -14.67
C GLY A 117 -12.53 15.48 -15.45
N ALA A 118 -12.92 15.85 -16.67
CA ALA A 118 -12.08 16.64 -17.58
C ALA A 118 -11.88 18.10 -17.14
N ASP A 119 -12.87 18.66 -16.42
CA ASP A 119 -12.90 20.08 -16.06
C ASP A 119 -12.66 20.33 -14.55
N GLU A 120 -12.25 19.30 -13.80
CA GLU A 120 -11.98 19.41 -12.37
C GLU A 120 -10.49 19.49 -12.05
N GLU A 121 -10.17 20.22 -10.97
CA GLU A 121 -8.86 20.14 -10.38
C GLU A 121 -8.59 18.73 -9.84
N PRO A 122 -7.37 18.18 -10.05
CA PRO A 122 -7.01 16.87 -9.56
C PRO A 122 -7.10 16.81 -8.04
N LYS A 123 -7.60 15.69 -7.52
CA LYS A 123 -7.70 15.45 -6.09
C LYS A 123 -6.44 14.73 -5.59
N ASP A 124 -6.08 15.01 -4.34
CA ASP A 124 -4.94 14.37 -3.69
C ASP A 124 -5.36 13.20 -2.80
N ILE A 125 -4.35 12.57 -2.18
CA ILE A 125 -4.56 11.46 -1.25
C ILE A 125 -5.39 11.86 -0.01
N CYS A 126 -5.29 13.11 0.45
CA CYS A 126 -6.00 13.58 1.63
C CYS A 126 -7.50 13.68 1.34
N TRP A 127 -7.86 14.28 0.20
CA TRP A 127 -9.25 14.29 -0.27
C TRP A 127 -9.79 12.86 -0.43
N PHE A 128 -9.01 11.97 -1.05
CA PHE A 128 -9.46 10.60 -1.27
C PHE A 128 -9.71 9.84 0.04
N ARG A 129 -8.76 9.93 0.97
CA ARG A 129 -8.80 9.22 2.25
C ARG A 129 -9.81 9.81 3.22
N ASP A 130 -9.91 11.13 3.30
CA ASP A 130 -10.64 11.81 4.38
C ASP A 130 -11.98 12.41 3.93
N VAL A 131 -12.26 12.45 2.63
CA VAL A 131 -13.55 12.93 2.08
C VAL A 131 -14.24 11.82 1.31
N PHE A 132 -13.60 11.27 0.27
CA PHE A 132 -14.24 10.31 -0.62
C PHE A 132 -14.49 8.94 0.05
N CYS A 133 -13.48 8.32 0.68
CA CYS A 133 -13.69 7.03 1.33
C CYS A 133 -14.75 7.07 2.46
N PRO A 134 -14.78 8.08 3.35
CA PRO A 134 -15.82 8.18 4.38
C PRO A 134 -17.23 8.38 3.80
N SER A 135 -17.37 9.03 2.64
CA SER A 135 -18.70 9.19 2.02
C SER A 135 -19.36 7.89 1.56
N PHE A 136 -18.59 6.81 1.41
CA PHE A 136 -19.16 5.48 1.20
C PHE A 136 -19.80 4.90 2.47
N ASP A 137 -19.28 5.20 3.65
CA ASP A 137 -19.81 4.70 4.94
C ASP A 137 -21.18 5.31 5.27
N GLU A 138 -21.34 6.61 5.00
CA GLU A 138 -22.53 7.37 5.40
C GLU A 138 -23.82 6.85 4.73
N ASN A 139 -23.72 6.07 3.64
CA ASN A 139 -24.84 5.75 2.77
C ASN A 139 -24.97 4.27 2.41
N GLU A 140 -24.24 3.40 3.10
CA GLU A 140 -24.19 1.95 2.80
C GLU A 140 -23.87 1.70 1.31
N ASN A 141 -22.99 2.52 0.73
CA ASN A 141 -22.63 2.42 -0.68
C ASN A 141 -21.81 1.15 -0.90
N VAL A 142 -22.07 0.46 -2.02
CA VAL A 142 -21.41 -0.79 -2.39
C VAL A 142 -20.57 -0.57 -3.65
N ALA A 143 -19.31 -0.99 -3.61
CA ALA A 143 -18.45 -1.09 -4.78
C ALA A 143 -18.03 -2.55 -4.99
N SER A 144 -18.01 -3.00 -6.24
CA SER A 144 -17.57 -4.35 -6.60
C SER A 144 -16.73 -4.33 -7.88
N ILE A 145 -15.69 -5.17 -7.89
CA ILE A 145 -14.81 -5.31 -9.05
C ILE A 145 -15.42 -6.33 -10.02
N GLU A 146 -15.66 -5.88 -11.25
CA GLU A 146 -16.08 -6.73 -12.36
C GLU A 146 -14.85 -7.21 -13.17
N GLU A 147 -13.89 -6.31 -13.39
CA GLU A 147 -12.62 -6.61 -14.04
C GLU A 147 -11.48 -5.96 -13.27
N LEU A 148 -10.37 -6.67 -13.10
CA LEU A 148 -9.13 -6.10 -12.57
C LEU A 148 -7.94 -6.77 -13.24
N GLU A 149 -7.10 -5.95 -13.85
CA GLU A 149 -5.96 -6.37 -14.65
C GLU A 149 -4.73 -5.52 -14.31
N ARG A 150 -3.57 -6.17 -14.26
CA ARG A 150 -2.25 -5.50 -14.25
C ARG A 150 -1.88 -5.13 -15.67
N THR A 151 -1.57 -3.86 -15.91
CA THR A 151 -1.07 -3.38 -17.19
C THR A 151 0.44 -3.12 -17.12
N ALA A 152 1.07 -2.85 -18.26
CA ALA A 152 2.50 -2.51 -18.32
C ALA A 152 2.87 -1.29 -17.46
N THR A 153 1.93 -0.38 -17.21
CA THR A 153 2.18 0.87 -16.48
C THR A 153 1.45 0.95 -15.13
N GLY A 154 0.55 0.01 -14.83
CA GLY A 154 -0.21 0.05 -13.59
C GLY A 154 -1.40 -0.88 -13.56
N LEU A 155 -2.60 -0.33 -13.41
CA LEU A 155 -3.84 -1.09 -13.22
C LEU A 155 -4.90 -0.65 -14.22
N LYS A 156 -5.72 -1.59 -14.65
CA LYS A 156 -7.01 -1.35 -15.30
C LYS A 156 -8.08 -2.04 -14.48
N THR A 157 -9.17 -1.34 -14.18
CA THR A 157 -10.27 -1.89 -13.41
C THR A 157 -11.61 -1.48 -13.99
N VAL A 158 -12.62 -2.33 -13.79
CA VAL A 158 -14.03 -2.02 -14.03
C VAL A 158 -14.75 -2.23 -12.72
N ILE A 159 -15.33 -1.16 -12.18
CA ILE A 159 -15.98 -1.16 -10.87
C ILE A 159 -17.46 -0.86 -11.05
N ARG A 160 -18.33 -1.73 -10.55
CA ARG A 160 -19.76 -1.47 -10.39
C ARG A 160 -20.02 -0.80 -9.05
N ASN A 161 -20.78 0.30 -9.06
CA ASN A 161 -21.12 1.04 -7.86
C ASN A 161 -22.64 1.09 -7.66
N VAL A 162 -23.07 0.76 -6.44
CA VAL A 162 -24.45 0.97 -5.97
C VAL A 162 -24.40 2.04 -4.88
N VAL A 163 -25.04 3.18 -5.14
CA VAL A 163 -24.99 4.35 -4.26
C VAL A 163 -26.40 4.66 -3.78
N LYS A 164 -26.65 4.70 -2.46
CA LYS A 164 -28.00 4.84 -1.89
C LYS A 164 -29.02 3.85 -2.47
N GLY A 165 -28.61 2.60 -2.68
CA GLY A 165 -29.43 1.55 -3.29
C GLY A 165 -29.69 1.70 -4.80
N LYS A 166 -29.15 2.74 -5.45
CA LYS A 166 -29.24 2.93 -6.91
C LYS A 166 -27.99 2.36 -7.58
N ASP A 167 -28.16 1.39 -8.47
CA ASP A 167 -27.08 0.90 -9.34
C ASP A 167 -26.73 1.99 -10.37
N LEU A 168 -25.51 2.52 -10.28
CA LEU A 168 -24.98 3.53 -11.20
C LEU A 168 -24.27 2.87 -12.40
N GLY A 169 -24.25 1.54 -12.46
CA GLY A 169 -23.55 0.75 -13.45
C GLY A 169 -22.05 0.67 -13.19
N THR A 170 -21.33 0.31 -14.25
CA THR A 170 -19.88 0.14 -14.21
C THR A 170 -19.15 1.38 -14.69
N THR A 171 -17.99 1.65 -14.07
CA THR A 171 -17.01 2.64 -14.53
C THR A 171 -15.70 1.94 -14.80
N ALA A 172 -15.14 2.11 -16.00
CA ALA A 172 -13.78 1.66 -16.26
C ALA A 172 -12.79 2.75 -15.81
N GLN A 173 -11.74 2.35 -15.11
CA GLN A 173 -10.75 3.23 -14.50
C GLN A 173 -9.34 2.68 -14.75
N ARG A 174 -8.34 3.54 -14.69
CA ARG A 174 -6.94 3.18 -14.83
C ARG A 174 -6.09 3.84 -13.76
N GLY A 175 -5.06 3.12 -13.32
CA GLY A 175 -4.06 3.61 -12.39
C GLY A 175 -2.65 3.47 -12.95
N ILE A 176 -1.76 4.40 -12.58
CA ILE A 176 -0.31 4.25 -12.81
C ILE A 176 0.34 3.80 -11.52
N VAL A 177 1.17 2.76 -11.59
CA VAL A 177 1.88 2.21 -10.44
C VAL A 177 3.37 2.46 -10.58
N LYS A 178 3.98 2.98 -9.52
CA LYS A 178 5.42 3.20 -9.42
C LYS A 178 5.90 2.73 -8.05
N ASN A 179 7.01 1.98 -8.03
CA ASN A 179 7.58 1.43 -6.79
C ASN A 179 6.56 0.64 -5.95
N GLY A 180 5.66 -0.11 -6.61
CA GLY A 180 4.63 -0.90 -5.95
C GLY A 180 3.47 -0.10 -5.34
N ARG A 181 3.33 1.21 -5.64
CA ARG A 181 2.22 2.06 -5.19
C ARG A 181 1.51 2.74 -6.35
N VAL A 182 0.20 2.95 -6.21
CA VAL A 182 -0.60 3.74 -7.14
C VAL A 182 -0.27 5.22 -6.92
N ILE A 183 0.27 5.88 -7.95
CA ILE A 183 0.63 7.31 -7.91
C ILE A 183 -0.36 8.19 -8.66
N TYR A 184 -1.23 7.58 -9.47
CA TYR A 184 -2.16 8.28 -10.34
C TYR A 184 -3.38 7.40 -10.60
N TRP A 185 -4.56 8.00 -10.63
CA TRP A 185 -5.82 7.30 -10.84
C TRP A 185 -6.82 8.15 -11.62
N GLU A 186 -7.47 7.59 -12.63
CA GLU A 186 -8.47 8.31 -13.44
C GLU A 186 -9.48 7.37 -14.10
N ALA A 187 -10.53 7.94 -14.70
CA ALA A 187 -11.41 7.22 -15.60
C ALA A 187 -10.68 6.74 -16.86
N ALA A 188 -11.09 5.58 -17.39
CA ALA A 188 -10.65 5.17 -18.71
C ALA A 188 -11.19 6.14 -19.78
N PRO A 189 -10.55 6.26 -20.96
CA PRO A 189 -11.01 7.14 -22.02
C PRO A 189 -12.48 6.90 -22.39
N GLY A 190 -13.31 7.94 -22.32
CA GLY A 190 -14.75 7.89 -22.61
C GLY A 190 -15.63 7.55 -21.40
N GLU A 191 -15.06 7.32 -20.23
CA GLU A 191 -15.77 7.02 -18.98
C GLU A 191 -15.76 8.19 -17.98
N GLU A 192 -15.17 9.34 -18.36
CA GLU A 192 -14.95 10.49 -17.48
C GLU A 192 -16.26 11.02 -16.91
N ALA A 193 -17.29 11.19 -17.74
CA ALA A 193 -18.59 11.68 -17.29
C ALA A 193 -19.29 10.70 -16.33
N LYS A 194 -19.12 9.39 -16.51
CA LYS A 194 -19.70 8.38 -15.61
C LYS A 194 -18.94 8.33 -14.28
N PHE A 195 -17.62 8.46 -14.33
CA PHE A 195 -16.79 8.49 -13.14
C PHE A 195 -17.10 9.73 -12.30
N GLN A 196 -17.18 10.91 -12.93
CA GLN A 196 -17.61 12.14 -12.27
C GLN A 196 -19.01 11.99 -11.67
N MET A 197 -19.99 11.49 -12.44
CA MET A 197 -21.34 11.25 -11.93
C MET A 197 -21.35 10.33 -10.70
N MET A 198 -20.51 9.29 -10.69
CA MET A 198 -20.39 8.40 -9.53
C MET A 198 -19.83 9.14 -8.31
N VAL A 199 -18.76 9.93 -8.50
CA VAL A 199 -18.18 10.75 -7.44
C VAL A 199 -19.21 11.74 -6.89
N ASP A 200 -19.93 12.43 -7.76
CA ASP A 200 -20.97 13.39 -7.37
C ASP A 200 -22.07 12.70 -6.56
N HIS A 201 -22.58 11.54 -7.01
CA HIS A 201 -23.62 10.82 -6.27
C HIS A 201 -23.15 10.36 -4.89
N VAL A 202 -21.90 9.90 -4.80
CA VAL A 202 -21.29 9.47 -3.54
C VAL A 202 -21.12 10.64 -2.57
N LEU A 203 -20.80 11.84 -3.05
CA LEU A 203 -20.60 13.02 -2.21
C LEU A 203 -21.91 13.78 -1.90
N ASP A 204 -22.80 13.95 -2.87
CA ASP A 204 -24.10 14.62 -2.71
C ASP A 204 -25.03 13.87 -1.78
N ALA A 205 -24.88 12.55 -1.75
CA ALA A 205 -25.49 11.69 -0.76
C ALA A 205 -25.31 12.25 0.67
N ASN A 206 -24.16 12.83 0.99
CA ASN A 206 -23.87 13.37 2.32
C ASN A 206 -24.49 14.76 2.57
N VAL A 207 -24.77 15.54 1.52
CA VAL A 207 -25.33 16.90 1.65
C VAL A 207 -26.82 16.82 1.98
N ALA A 208 -27.57 15.93 1.33
CA ALA A 208 -29.00 15.81 1.54
C ALA A 208 -29.39 15.33 2.95
N ASP A 209 -28.57 14.48 3.56
CA ASP A 209 -28.85 13.92 4.89
C ASP A 209 -28.49 14.90 6.02
N ARG A 210 -27.48 15.77 5.81
CA ARG A 210 -27.13 16.86 6.75
C ARG A 210 -28.19 17.97 6.81
N VAL A 211 -28.90 18.23 5.71
CA VAL A 211 -29.99 19.22 5.69
C VAL A 211 -31.23 18.67 6.42
N LYS A 212 -31.58 17.40 6.23
CA LYS A 212 -32.70 16.77 6.93
C LYS A 212 -32.50 16.70 8.45
N SER A 213 -31.28 16.44 8.92
CA SER A 213 -31.00 16.43 10.37
C SER A 213 -31.07 17.82 11.02
N HIS A 214 -31.03 18.90 10.24
CA HIS A 214 -31.12 20.27 10.76
C HIS A 214 -32.57 20.78 10.80
N ASP A 215 -33.45 20.32 9.91
CA ASP A 215 -34.87 20.71 9.90
C ASP A 215 -35.68 20.00 11.00
N ASP A 216 -35.29 18.78 11.40
CA ASP A 216 -35.95 18.06 12.50
C ASP A 216 -35.63 18.66 13.89
N ASP A 217 -34.51 19.38 14.02
CA ASP A 217 -34.14 20.10 15.25
C ASP A 217 -34.83 21.46 15.38
N ILE A 218 -35.46 21.98 14.31
CA ILE A 218 -36.18 23.27 14.31
C ILE A 218 -37.68 23.10 14.64
N LEU A 219 -38.21 21.86 14.57
CA LEU A 219 -39.63 21.57 14.89
C LEU A 219 -39.89 21.16 16.35
N ILE A 220 -38.87 21.21 17.21
CA ILE A 220 -39.00 21.04 18.66
C ILE A 220 -38.46 22.29 19.38
N GLN A 221 -39.07 23.46 19.14
CA GLN A 221 -39.01 24.61 20.06
C GLN A 221 -40.37 25.29 20.16
#